data_AF-A0A1Y3XTH9-F1
#
_entry.id   AF-A0A1Y3XTH9-F1
#
_cell.length_a   1.000
_cell.length_b   1.000
_cell.length_c   1.000
_cell.angle_alpha   90.00
_cell.angle_beta   90.00
_cell.angle_gamma   90.00
#
_symmetry.space_group_name_H-M   'P 1'
#
loop_
_entity.id
_entity.type
_entity.pdbx_description
1 polymer ?
#
loop_
_entity_poly.entity_id
_entity_poly.type
_entity_poly.pdbx_seq_one_letter_code
_entity_poly.pdbx_strand_id
1 'polypeptide(L)' 'MSAKVRVCKKCSGIKPGDLKGVIAKEDRASGCFGACRKKHPELKGKVYVRAAGKVITADSKKKLLKALAGIA' A
#
# COMPACT_ATOMS: atom_id res chain seq x y z
N MET A 1 -5.17 18.14 -0.78
CA MET A 1 -4.67 17.08 -1.70
C MET A 1 -4.54 15.78 -0.92
N SER A 2 -5.59 14.95 -0.93
CA SER A 2 -5.64 13.72 -0.15
C SER A 2 -5.13 12.57 -1.02
N ALA A 3 -3.83 12.30 -1.01
CA ALA A 3 -3.31 11.10 -1.64
C ALA A 3 -4.06 9.88 -1.07
N LYS A 4 -4.91 9.22 -1.86
CA LYS A 4 -5.69 8.07 -1.41
C LYS A 4 -4.74 6.96 -0.99
N VAL A 5 -3.59 6.79 -1.64
CA VAL A 5 -2.70 5.65 -1.37
C VAL A 5 -1.32 6.06 -0.87
N ARG A 6 -0.97 5.61 0.33
CA ARG A 6 0.35 5.76 0.97
C ARG A 6 1.09 4.43 1.04
N VAL A 7 2.35 4.45 0.57
CA VAL A 7 3.23 3.28 0.53
C VAL A 7 4.50 3.54 1.32
N CYS A 8 4.88 2.62 2.20
CA CYS A 8 6.10 2.71 2.98
C CYS A 8 7.18 1.85 2.31
N LYS A 9 8.17 2.51 1.69
CA LYS A 9 9.26 1.83 0.95
C LYS A 9 10.02 0.77 1.77
N LYS A 10 10.06 0.91 3.10
CA LYS A 10 10.78 -0.01 4.01
C LYS A 10 9.90 -1.13 4.55
N CYS A 11 8.64 -0.83 4.88
CA CYS A 11 7.80 -1.75 5.65
C CYS A 11 6.75 -2.48 4.76
N SER A 12 6.19 -1.80 3.75
CA SER A 12 5.08 -2.28 2.91
C SER A 12 5.41 -3.44 1.97
N GLY A 13 6.68 -3.72 1.70
CA GLY A 13 7.09 -4.74 0.73
C GLY A 13 6.73 -4.44 -0.74
N ILE A 14 6.23 -3.24 -1.04
CA ILE A 14 5.87 -2.79 -2.39
C ILE A 14 6.40 -1.37 -2.66
N LYS A 15 6.70 -1.07 -3.92
CA LYS A 15 7.19 0.23 -4.37
C LYS A 15 6.04 1.05 -4.99
N PRO A 16 6.07 2.40 -4.91
CA PRO A 16 5.07 3.24 -5.57
C PRO A 16 5.04 3.07 -7.10
N GLY A 17 6.16 2.62 -7.71
CA GLY A 17 6.23 2.26 -9.13
C GLY A 17 5.47 0.98 -9.48
N ASP A 18 5.26 0.07 -8.53
CA ASP A 18 4.50 -1.18 -8.74
C ASP A 18 2.99 -0.91 -8.88
N LEU A 19 2.54 0.25 -8.38
CA LEU A 19 1.16 0.73 -8.47
C LEU A 19 0.91 1.54 -9.76
N LYS A 20 1.94 1.71 -10.59
CA LYS A 20 1.86 2.45 -11.85
C LYS A 20 0.96 1.65 -12.81
N GLY A 21 -0.18 2.21 -13.18
CA GLY A 21 -1.19 1.56 -14.02
C GLY A 21 -2.44 1.10 -13.28
N VAL A 22 -2.43 1.09 -11.94
CA VAL A 22 -3.64 0.82 -11.13
C VAL A 22 -4.12 2.08 -10.44
N ILE A 23 -3.20 2.95 -10.03
CA ILE A 23 -3.52 4.20 -9.33
C ILE A 23 -2.79 5.35 -10.01
N ALA A 24 -3.49 6.48 -10.16
CA ALA A 24 -2.92 7.70 -10.70
C ALA A 24 -1.70 8.17 -9.90
N LYS A 25 -0.78 8.86 -10.56
CA LYS A 25 0.46 9.32 -9.90
C LYS A 25 0.19 10.34 -8.80
N GLU A 26 -0.88 11.10 -8.93
CA GLU A 26 -1.32 12.14 -8.00
C GLU A 26 -1.94 11.55 -6.73
N ASP A 27 -2.53 10.36 -6.88
CA ASP A 27 -3.22 9.65 -5.79
C ASP A 27 -2.30 8.69 -5.01
N ARG A 28 -1.05 8.55 -5.43
CA ARG A 28 -0.03 7.74 -4.75
C ARG A 28 1.02 8.62 -4.08
N ALA A 29 1.22 8.40 -2.79
CA ALA A 29 2.26 9.02 -1.99
C ALA A 29 3.19 7.94 -1.39
N SER A 30 4.47 8.27 -1.26
CA SER A 30 5.42 7.43 -0.53
C SER A 30 5.66 8.05 0.84
N GLY A 31 5.42 7.30 1.91
CA GLY A 31 5.58 7.79 3.27
C GLY A 31 5.40 6.69 4.31
N CYS A 32 6.00 6.87 5.49
CA CYS A 32 5.72 6.01 6.62
C CYS A 32 4.31 6.31 7.15
N PHE A 33 3.52 5.27 7.41
CA PHE A 33 2.15 5.40 7.93
C PHE A 33 1.96 4.67 9.28
N GLY A 34 3.06 4.45 10.01
CA GLY A 34 3.04 3.89 11.37
C GLY A 34 2.84 2.38 11.46
N ALA A 35 2.25 1.74 10.46
CA ALA A 35 2.05 0.29 10.42
C ALA A 35 3.30 -0.46 9.90
N CYS A 36 4.42 -0.30 10.58
CA CYS A 36 5.63 -1.01 10.18
C CYS A 36 5.60 -2.48 10.59
N ARG A 37 6.10 -3.35 9.70
CA ARG A 37 6.29 -4.80 9.91
C ARG A 37 6.98 -5.17 11.23
N LYS A 38 7.81 -4.27 11.76
CA LYS A 38 8.46 -4.45 13.08
C LYS A 38 7.48 -4.35 14.25
N LYS A 39 6.43 -3.53 14.15
CA LYS A 39 5.40 -3.36 15.18
C LYS A 39 4.23 -4.31 15.02
N HIS A 40 3.99 -4.78 13.79
CA HIS A 40 2.90 -5.69 13.45
C HIS A 40 3.46 -6.97 12.80
N PRO A 41 3.78 -8.01 13.60
CA PRO A 41 4.29 -9.28 13.08
C PRO A 41 3.28 -9.98 12.15
N GLU A 42 1.99 -9.69 12.30
CA GLU A 42 0.90 -10.09 11.39
C GLU A 42 1.06 -9.60 9.93
N LEU A 43 1.84 -8.53 9.72
CA LEU A 43 2.18 -7.97 8.40
C LEU A 43 3.51 -8.55 7.84
N LYS A 44 4.21 -9.36 8.63
CA LYS A 44 5.48 -9.99 8.23
C LYS A 44 5.19 -11.04 7.15
N GLY A 45 5.86 -10.94 6.01
CA GLY A 45 5.60 -11.77 4.82
C GLY A 45 4.56 -11.20 3.85
N LYS A 46 3.64 -10.34 4.30
CA LYS A 46 2.56 -9.78 3.47
C LYS A 46 2.90 -8.40 2.87
N VAL A 47 2.29 -8.07 1.73
CA VAL A 47 2.37 -6.72 1.14
C VAL A 47 1.19 -5.87 1.63
N TYR A 48 1.43 -4.59 1.90
CA TYR A 48 0.38 -3.74 2.44
C TYR A 48 0.59 -2.26 2.14
N VAL A 49 -0.51 -1.55 1.93
CA VAL A 49 -0.51 -0.10 1.68
C VAL A 49 -1.65 0.53 2.45
N ARG A 50 -1.54 1.83 2.75
CA ARG A 50 -2.65 2.57 3.33
C ARG A 50 -3.42 3.24 2.20
N ALA A 51 -4.63 2.80 1.91
CA ALA A 51 -5.49 3.32 0.86
C ALA A 51 -6.80 3.87 1.45
N ALA A 52 -7.22 5.08 1.03
CA ALA A 52 -8.43 5.76 1.49
C ALA A 52 -8.60 5.75 3.03
N GLY A 53 -7.49 5.98 3.76
CA GLY A 53 -7.48 5.97 5.22
C GLY A 53 -7.39 4.58 5.87
N LYS A 54 -7.68 3.49 5.15
CA LYS A 54 -7.62 2.09 5.62
C LYS A 54 -6.29 1.43 5.26
N VAL A 55 -5.85 0.46 6.07
CA VAL A 55 -4.68 -0.36 5.75
C VAL A 55 -5.16 -1.59 4.99
N ILE A 56 -4.74 -1.72 3.74
CA ILE A 56 -5.03 -2.87 2.89
C ILE A 56 -3.82 -3.76 2.91
N THR A 57 -4.03 -5.00 3.33
CA THR A 57 -2.99 -6.04 3.38
C THR A 57 -3.36 -7.13 2.40
N ALA A 58 -2.37 -7.70 1.76
CA ALA A 58 -2.54 -8.82 0.85
C ALA A 58 -1.32 -9.71 0.89
N ASP A 59 -1.53 -10.97 0.53
CA ASP A 59 -0.46 -11.97 0.50
C ASP A 59 0.48 -11.77 -0.70
N SER A 60 -0.02 -11.17 -1.80
CA SER A 60 0.76 -10.95 -3.01
C SER A 60 0.42 -9.61 -3.68
N LYS A 61 1.38 -9.06 -4.42
CA LYS A 61 1.23 -7.79 -5.18
C LYS A 61 -0.01 -7.78 -6.06
N LYS A 62 -0.29 -8.86 -6.81
CA LYS A 62 -1.50 -8.99 -7.65
C LYS A 62 -2.80 -8.85 -6.85
N LYS A 63 -2.90 -9.50 -5.68
CA LYS A 63 -4.08 -9.41 -4.80
C LYS A 63 -4.24 -7.99 -4.24
N LEU A 64 -3.12 -7.35 -3.86
CA LEU A 64 -3.13 -5.96 -3.40
C LEU A 64 -3.65 -5.01 -4.48
N LEU A 65 -3.14 -5.14 -5.71
CA LEU A 65 -3.55 -4.32 -6.85
C LEU A 65 -5.03 -4.53 -7.20
N LYS A 66 -5.53 -5.77 -7.15
CA LYS A 66 -6.95 -6.07 -7.37
C LYS A 66 -7.85 -5.49 -6.28
N ALA A 67 -7.44 -5.58 -5.01
CA ALA A 67 -8.15 -4.96 -3.90
C ALA A 67 -8.18 -3.43 -4.01
N LEU A 68 -7.08 -2.83 -4.47
CA LEU A 68 -7.00 -1.38 -4.70
C LEU A 68 -7.85 -0.93 -5.89
N ALA A 69 -7.88 -1.71 -6.97
CA ALA A 69 -8.73 -1.43 -8.13
C ALA A 69 -10.24 -1.45 -7.78
N GLY A 70 -10.65 -2.23 -6.77
CA GLY A 70 -12.03 -2.25 -6.27
C GLY A 70 -12.38 -1.10 -5.31
N ILE A 71 -11.41 -0.25 -4.93
CA ILE A 71 -11.58 0.85 -3.96
C ILE A 71 -11.31 2.22 -4.60
N ALA A 72 -10.69 2.24 -5.79
CA ALA A 72 -10.26 3.43 -6.50
C ALA A 72 -11.44 4.25 -7.06
#